data_AF-A0A1B6D139-F1
#
_entry.id   AF-A0A1B6D139-F1
#
_cell.length_a   1.000
_cell.length_b   1.000
_cell.length_c   1.000
_cell.angle_alpha   90.00
_cell.angle_beta   90.00
_cell.angle_gamma   90.00
#
_symmetry.space_group_name_H-M   'P 1'
#
loop_
_entity.id
_entity.type
_entity.pdbx_description
1 polymer ?
#
loop_
_entity_poly.entity_id
_entity_poly.type
_entity_poly.pdbx_seq_one_letter_code
_entity_poly.pdbx_strand_id
1 'polypeptide(L)'
;MSLSKPSSILYKSLEVYYNSLFNNPIRTKAICSLMIAVFGNLTSQYITGAKTLNQDSLISFGLFGFLFGGPLPHFFYEILERIIPFEANCPAVKQLFLERFLFTPLFQFFSLYMLARFEMRDLVNNIISFFWIIFLTRKKQLTDATKRNRLD
;
A
#
# COMPACT_ATOMS: atom_id res chain seq x y z
N MET A 1 12.11 37.54 -18.04
CA MET A 1 12.52 36.69 -16.89
C MET A 1 11.27 36.26 -16.14
N SER A 2 11.08 34.94 -16.00
CA SER A 2 9.80 34.24 -15.77
C SER A 2 9.84 33.48 -14.43
N LEU A 3 9.75 34.19 -13.30
CA LEU A 3 9.83 33.56 -11.97
C LEU A 3 8.74 33.99 -10.97
N SER A 4 7.66 34.66 -11.39
CA SER A 4 6.52 34.97 -10.50
C SER A 4 5.33 33.97 -10.58
N LYS A 5 5.43 32.91 -11.40
CA LYS A 5 4.31 32.02 -11.77
C LYS A 5 4.08 30.72 -10.96
N PRO A 6 4.92 30.26 -10.00
CA PRO A 6 4.66 28.96 -9.37
C PRO A 6 3.43 28.98 -8.46
N SER A 7 3.14 30.11 -7.80
CA SER A 7 1.96 30.26 -6.95
C SER A 7 0.65 30.12 -7.76
N SER A 8 0.58 30.70 -8.96
CA SER A 8 -0.62 30.60 -9.80
C SER A 8 -0.86 29.19 -10.34
N ILE A 9 0.19 28.41 -10.62
CA ILE A 9 0.07 26.98 -10.96
C ILE A 9 -0.53 26.20 -9.78
N LEU A 10 -0.02 26.43 -8.56
CA LEU A 10 -0.48 25.71 -7.37
C LEU A 10 -1.94 26.04 -7.04
N TYR A 11 -2.31 27.32 -7.09
CA TYR A 11 -3.70 27.73 -6.88
C TYR A 11 -4.64 27.13 -7.92
N LYS A 12 -4.24 27.11 -9.20
CA LYS A 12 -5.04 26.51 -10.26
C LYS A 12 -5.18 24.99 -10.12
N SER A 13 -4.12 24.30 -9.71
CA SER A 13 -4.18 22.86 -9.40
C SER A 13 -5.08 22.57 -8.20
N LEU A 14 -5.00 23.40 -7.14
CA LEU A 14 -5.89 23.30 -5.97
C LEU A 14 -7.35 23.54 -6.36
N GLU A 15 -7.63 24.54 -7.18
CA GLU A 15 -8.98 24.85 -7.65
C GLU A 15 -9.59 23.67 -8.42
N VAL A 16 -8.84 23.05 -9.34
CA VAL A 16 -9.26 21.85 -10.07
C VAL A 16 -9.50 20.68 -9.11
N TYR A 17 -8.65 20.52 -8.09
CA TYR A 17 -8.82 19.50 -7.06
C TYR A 17 -10.12 19.71 -6.26
N TYR A 18 -10.35 20.91 -5.74
CA TYR A 18 -11.55 21.23 -4.97
C TYR A 18 -12.82 21.08 -5.81
N ASN A 19 -12.81 21.54 -7.05
CA ASN A 19 -13.93 21.36 -7.98
C ASN A 19 -14.22 19.87 -8.24
N SER A 20 -13.18 19.06 -8.38
CA SER A 20 -13.33 17.60 -8.55
C SER A 20 -13.84 16.92 -7.28
N LEU A 21 -13.34 17.35 -6.12
CA LEU A 21 -13.75 16.83 -4.81
C LEU A 21 -15.22 17.12 -4.51
N PHE A 22 -15.73 18.29 -4.92
CA PHE A 22 -17.14 18.66 -4.76
C PHE A 22 -18.05 17.87 -5.71
N ASN A 23 -17.67 17.76 -6.99
CA ASN A 23 -18.50 17.11 -8.00
C ASN A 23 -18.52 15.58 -7.90
N ASN A 24 -17.41 14.95 -7.51
CA ASN A 24 -17.28 13.49 -7.44
C ASN A 24 -16.41 13.05 -6.24
N PRO A 25 -16.87 13.23 -5.00
CA PRO A 25 -16.05 13.06 -3.80
C PRO A 25 -15.45 11.66 -3.66
N ILE A 26 -16.21 10.60 -3.98
CA ILE A 26 -15.75 9.21 -3.86
C ILE A 26 -14.61 8.91 -4.83
N ARG A 27 -14.74 9.36 -6.09
CA ARG A 27 -13.74 9.10 -7.15
C ARG A 27 -12.44 9.83 -6.86
N THR A 28 -12.53 11.11 -6.49
CA THR A 28 -11.34 11.92 -6.18
C THR A 28 -10.60 11.37 -4.97
N LYS A 29 -11.32 10.99 -3.91
CA LYS A 29 -10.70 10.38 -2.72
C LYS A 29 -10.03 9.04 -3.05
N ALA A 30 -10.69 8.17 -3.83
CA ALA A 30 -10.15 6.88 -4.23
C ALA A 30 -8.88 7.00 -5.10
N ILE A 31 -8.85 7.95 -6.04
CA ILE A 31 -7.68 8.18 -6.89
C ILE A 31 -6.52 8.75 -6.05
N CYS A 32 -6.79 9.72 -5.18
CA CYS A 32 -5.76 10.27 -4.30
C CYS A 32 -5.19 9.19 -3.37
N SER A 33 -6.03 8.35 -2.77
CA SER A 33 -5.57 7.27 -1.89
C SER A 33 -4.80 6.18 -2.64
N LEU A 34 -5.16 5.88 -3.89
CA LEU A 34 -4.35 5.03 -4.77
C LEU A 34 -2.96 5.63 -4.99
N MET A 35 -2.87 6.92 -5.35
CA MET A 35 -1.58 7.56 -5.60
C MET A 35 -0.71 7.55 -4.35
N ILE A 36 -1.26 7.90 -3.20
CA ILE A 36 -0.53 7.90 -1.92
C ILE A 36 -0.02 6.50 -1.58
N ALA A 37 -0.84 5.45 -1.75
CA ALA A 37 -0.44 4.08 -1.45
C ALA A 37 0.67 3.59 -2.39
N VAL A 38 0.57 3.89 -3.69
CA VAL A 38 1.60 3.58 -4.70
C VAL A 38 2.91 4.29 -4.37
N PHE A 39 2.87 5.60 -4.10
CA PHE A 39 4.06 6.36 -3.72
C PHE A 39 4.68 5.84 -2.42
N GLY A 40 3.87 5.56 -1.40
CA GLY A 40 4.35 4.98 -0.14
C GLY A 40 5.08 3.65 -0.35
N ASN A 41 4.53 2.77 -1.20
CA ASN A 41 5.17 1.50 -1.52
C ASN A 41 6.46 1.69 -2.33
N LEU A 42 6.49 2.62 -3.29
CA LEU A 42 7.72 2.97 -4.04
C LEU A 42 8.81 3.50 -3.12
N THR A 43 8.47 4.43 -2.22
CA THR A 43 9.41 4.99 -1.25
C THR A 43 9.93 3.90 -0.31
N SER A 44 9.07 2.98 0.13
CA SER A 44 9.48 1.84 0.96
C SER A 44 10.46 0.91 0.23
N GLN A 45 10.17 0.55 -1.03
CA GLN A 45 11.07 -0.28 -1.85
C GLN A 45 12.41 0.42 -2.11
N TYR A 46 12.37 1.73 -2.32
CA TYR A 46 13.57 2.55 -2.52
C TYR A 46 14.45 2.58 -1.26
N ILE A 47 13.86 2.83 -0.09
CA ILE A 47 14.58 2.85 1.21
C ILE A 47 15.17 1.46 1.52
N THR A 48 14.45 0.39 1.19
CA THR A 48 14.90 -1.00 1.42
C THR A 48 16.04 -1.42 0.45
N GLY A 49 16.32 -0.62 -0.58
CA GLY A 49 17.38 -0.91 -1.55
C GLY A 49 17.05 -2.10 -2.46
N ALA A 50 15.77 -2.35 -2.74
CA ALA A 50 15.34 -3.44 -3.59
C ALA A 50 15.91 -3.28 -5.02
N LYS A 51 16.65 -4.29 -5.50
CA LYS A 51 17.29 -4.25 -6.85
C LYS A 51 16.29 -4.34 -8.00
N THR A 52 15.11 -4.88 -7.73
CA THR A 52 14.00 -5.06 -8.67
C THR A 52 12.73 -4.50 -8.05
N LEU A 53 11.98 -3.70 -8.81
CA LEU A 53 10.70 -3.20 -8.34
C LEU A 53 9.69 -4.36 -8.26
N ASN A 54 9.14 -4.59 -7.08
CA ASN A 54 8.08 -5.56 -6.85
C ASN A 54 6.76 -4.98 -7.38
N GLN A 55 6.48 -5.23 -8.65
CA GLN A 55 5.27 -4.76 -9.33
C GLN A 55 4.00 -5.32 -8.70
N ASP A 56 4.03 -6.58 -8.28
CA ASP A 56 2.90 -7.24 -7.62
C ASP A 56 2.52 -6.54 -6.31
N SER A 57 3.52 -6.18 -5.50
CA SER A 57 3.32 -5.36 -4.29
C SER A 57 2.75 -3.98 -4.64
N LEU A 58 3.30 -3.32 -5.67
CA LEU A 58 2.88 -1.99 -6.07
C LEU A 58 1.39 -1.93 -6.50
N ILE A 59 0.97 -2.90 -7.33
CA ILE A 59 -0.42 -3.02 -7.78
C ILE A 59 -1.33 -3.33 -6.60
N SER A 60 -0.90 -4.20 -5.70
CA SER A 60 -1.66 -4.59 -4.52
C SER A 60 -1.92 -3.43 -3.57
N PHE A 61 -0.89 -2.63 -3.28
CA PHE A 61 -1.04 -1.40 -2.50
C PHE A 61 -1.88 -0.36 -3.23
N GLY A 62 -1.73 -0.23 -4.55
CA GLY A 62 -2.57 0.67 -5.35
C GLY A 62 -4.06 0.30 -5.32
N LEU A 63 -4.39 -0.98 -5.51
CA LEU A 63 -5.77 -1.48 -5.43
C LEU A 63 -6.34 -1.35 -4.02
N PHE A 64 -5.53 -1.63 -3.00
CA PHE A 64 -5.91 -1.42 -1.60
C PHE A 64 -6.23 0.05 -1.33
N GLY A 65 -5.35 0.96 -1.76
CA GLY A 65 -5.55 2.40 -1.65
C GLY A 65 -6.80 2.86 -2.39
N PHE A 66 -7.05 2.34 -3.59
CA PHE A 66 -8.22 2.70 -4.40
C PHE A 66 -9.55 2.26 -3.78
N LEU A 67 -9.65 0.99 -3.38
CA LEU A 67 -10.90 0.38 -2.92
C LEU A 67 -11.19 0.69 -1.46
N PHE A 68 -10.16 0.67 -0.61
CA PHE A 68 -10.32 0.80 0.83
C PHE A 68 -9.83 2.15 1.36
N GLY A 69 -8.78 2.73 0.79
CA GLY A 69 -8.21 3.97 1.32
C GLY A 69 -9.13 5.20 1.21
N GLY A 70 -9.89 5.32 0.13
CA GLY A 70 -10.76 6.49 -0.13
C GLY A 70 -12.24 6.26 0.17
N PRO A 71 -12.86 5.17 -0.33
CA PRO A 71 -14.29 4.90 -0.14
C PRO A 71 -14.65 4.46 1.28
N LEU A 72 -13.83 3.60 1.90
CA LEU A 72 -14.13 3.01 3.21
C LEU A 72 -14.26 4.08 4.32
N PRO A 73 -13.35 5.07 4.45
CA PRO A 73 -13.53 6.14 5.43
C PRO A 73 -14.79 6.96 5.16
N HIS A 74 -15.16 7.18 3.89
CA HIS A 74 -16.35 7.97 3.56
C HIS A 74 -17.63 7.33 4.11
N PHE A 75 -17.82 6.02 3.87
CA PHE A 75 -18.96 5.29 4.42
C PHE A 75 -18.87 5.13 5.94
N PHE A 76 -17.66 4.98 6.50
CA PHE A 76 -17.49 4.91 7.94
C PHE A 76 -17.97 6.18 8.64
N TYR A 77 -17.57 7.35 8.15
CA TYR A 77 -18.01 8.63 8.72
C TYR A 77 -19.51 8.86 8.53
N GLU A 78 -20.08 8.47 7.40
CA GLU A 78 -21.54 8.57 7.17
C GLU A 78 -22.34 7.72 8.18
N ILE A 79 -21.86 6.50 8.48
CA ILE A 79 -22.45 5.66 9.53
C ILE A 79 -22.24 6.28 10.91
N LEU A 80 -21.05 6.82 11.17
CA LEU A 80 -20.69 7.42 12.46
C LEU A 80 -21.55 8.64 12.79
N GLU A 81 -21.79 9.50 11.80
CA GLU A 81 -22.70 10.66 11.90
C GLU A 81 -24.13 10.24 12.20
N ARG A 82 -24.57 9.08 11.68
CA ARG A 82 -25.90 8.53 11.98
C ARG A 82 -26.01 7.97 13.41
N ILE A 83 -24.92 7.44 13.96
CA ILE A 83 -24.88 6.87 15.31
C ILE A 83 -24.72 7.96 16.37
N ILE A 84 -23.96 9.02 16.07
CA ILE A 84 -23.66 10.11 16.99
C ILE A 84 -24.34 11.38 16.46
N PRO A 85 -25.60 11.65 16.87
CA PRO A 85 -26.28 12.87 16.49
C PRO A 85 -25.51 14.10 17.02
N PHE A 86 -25.58 15.19 16.27
CA PHE A 86 -24.83 16.43 16.54
C PHE A 86 -25.21 17.07 17.89
N GLU A 87 -26.37 16.73 18.44
CA GLU A 87 -26.88 17.18 19.75
C GLU A 87 -26.21 16.49 20.95
N ALA A 88 -25.35 15.50 20.72
CA ALA A 88 -24.66 14.79 21.80
C ALA A 88 -23.62 15.69 22.51
N ASN A 89 -23.49 15.57 23.83
CA ASN A 89 -22.39 16.22 24.56
C ASN A 89 -21.03 15.84 23.96
N CYS A 90 -20.27 16.85 23.53
CA CYS A 90 -18.95 16.77 22.90
C CYS A 90 -18.87 15.73 21.76
N PRO A 91 -19.55 15.95 20.62
CA PRO A 91 -19.68 14.96 19.55
C PRO A 91 -18.32 14.64 18.91
N ALA A 92 -17.45 15.65 18.75
CA ALA A 92 -16.10 15.47 18.21
C ALA A 92 -15.24 14.50 19.06
N VAL A 93 -15.34 14.57 20.39
CA VAL A 93 -14.58 13.67 21.28
C VAL A 93 -15.07 12.23 21.12
N LYS A 94 -16.39 12.04 21.05
CA LYS A 94 -16.99 10.71 20.85
C LYS A 94 -16.65 10.11 19.49
N GLN A 95 -16.68 10.93 18.43
CA GLN A 95 -16.27 10.53 17.09
C GLN A 95 -14.80 10.10 17.07
N LEU A 96 -13.91 10.89 17.65
CA LEU A 96 -12.49 10.55 17.76
C LEU A 96 -12.27 9.25 18.55
N PHE A 97 -12.98 9.04 19.65
CA PHE A 97 -12.89 7.80 20.42
C PHE A 97 -13.31 6.58 19.59
N LEU A 98 -14.44 6.66 18.88
CA LEU A 98 -14.92 5.55 18.04
C LEU A 98 -14.00 5.29 16.83
N GLU A 99 -13.48 6.36 16.21
CA GLU A 99 -12.48 6.24 15.14
C GLU A 99 -11.21 5.55 15.63
N ARG A 100 -10.69 5.94 16.80
CA ARG A 100 -9.47 5.36 17.37
C ARG A 100 -9.67 3.95 17.90
N PHE A 101 -10.84 3.65 18.46
CA PHE A 101 -11.09 2.36 19.13
C PHE A 101 -11.65 1.28 18.20
N LEU A 102 -12.45 1.64 17.19
CA LEU A 102 -13.03 0.67 16.26
C LEU A 102 -12.35 0.73 14.90
N PHE A 103 -12.37 1.89 14.27
CA PHE A 103 -11.95 2.00 12.87
C PHE A 103 -10.45 1.76 12.70
N THR A 104 -9.63 2.41 13.50
CA THR A 104 -8.16 2.30 13.42
C THR A 104 -7.67 0.86 13.59
N PRO A 105 -8.03 0.11 14.65
CA PRO A 105 -7.53 -1.26 14.81
C PRO A 105 -8.09 -2.23 13.76
N LEU A 106 -9.36 -2.09 13.35
CA LEU A 106 -9.92 -2.93 12.29
C LEU A 106 -9.24 -2.68 10.94
N PHE A 107 -9.04 -1.41 10.60
CA PHE A 107 -8.35 -1.01 9.38
C PHE A 107 -6.89 -1.47 9.38
N GLN A 108 -6.20 -1.33 10.52
CA GLN A 108 -4.83 -1.79 10.71
C GLN A 108 -4.74 -3.33 10.55
N PHE A 109 -5.66 -4.07 11.17
CA PHE A 109 -5.70 -5.52 11.05
C PHE A 109 -5.92 -5.96 9.60
N PHE A 110 -6.84 -5.31 8.89
CA PHE A 110 -7.11 -5.60 7.49
C PHE A 110 -5.93 -5.27 6.58
N SER A 111 -5.26 -4.14 6.83
CA SER A 111 -4.04 -3.75 6.11
C SER A 111 -2.91 -4.76 6.31
N LEU A 112 -2.67 -5.20 7.55
CA LEU A 112 -1.67 -6.22 7.87
C LEU A 112 -2.01 -7.58 7.27
N TYR A 113 -3.29 -7.98 7.29
CA TYR A 113 -3.73 -9.23 6.64
C TYR A 113 -3.46 -9.21 5.14
N MET A 114 -3.78 -8.10 4.47
CA MET A 114 -3.49 -7.94 3.04
C MET A 114 -1.99 -7.95 2.78
N LEU A 115 -1.20 -7.21 3.56
CA LEU A 115 0.25 -7.19 3.44
C LEU A 115 0.85 -8.60 3.60
N ALA A 116 0.45 -9.33 4.63
CA ALA A 116 0.91 -10.69 4.88
C ALA A 116 0.56 -11.63 3.71
N ARG A 117 -0.60 -11.47 3.06
CA ARG A 117 -0.96 -12.26 1.88
C ARG A 117 -0.06 -11.97 0.68
N PHE A 118 0.42 -10.75 0.52
CA PHE A 118 1.31 -10.38 -0.57
C PHE A 118 2.77 -10.78 -0.30
N GLU A 119 3.28 -10.52 0.91
CA GLU A 119 4.66 -10.88 1.27
C GLU A 119 4.87 -12.40 1.36
N MET A 120 3.86 -13.18 1.76
CA MET A 120 3.97 -14.65 1.81
C MET A 120 4.24 -15.27 0.43
N ARG A 121 3.77 -14.67 -0.67
CA ARG A 121 4.08 -15.15 -2.03
C ARG A 121 5.54 -14.94 -2.37
N ASP A 122 6.07 -13.76 -2.07
CA ASP A 122 7.49 -13.44 -2.31
C ASP A 122 8.41 -14.28 -1.44
N LEU A 123 8.06 -14.50 -0.16
CA LEU A 123 8.82 -15.36 0.75
C LEU A 123 8.89 -16.80 0.25
N VAL A 124 7.75 -17.38 -0.15
CA VAL A 124 7.69 -18.77 -0.67
C VAL A 124 8.49 -18.90 -1.97
N ASN A 125 8.36 -17.95 -2.89
CA ASN A 125 9.13 -17.95 -4.14
C ASN A 125 10.65 -17.84 -3.89
N ASN A 126 11.07 -16.99 -2.95
CA ASN A 126 12.46 -16.87 -2.57
C ASN A 126 12.98 -18.17 -1.93
N ILE A 127 12.23 -18.77 -1.00
CA ILE A 127 12.60 -20.04 -0.36
C ILE A 127 12.74 -21.17 -1.41
N ILE A 128 11.81 -21.28 -2.36
CA ILE A 128 11.87 -22.28 -3.43
C ILE A 128 13.10 -22.06 -4.32
N SER A 129 13.39 -20.81 -4.68
CA SER A 129 14.59 -20.46 -5.46
C SER A 129 15.87 -20.86 -4.73
N PHE A 130 15.99 -20.53 -3.44
CA PHE A 130 17.13 -20.94 -2.61
C PHE A 130 17.26 -22.46 -2.53
N PHE A 131 16.15 -23.18 -2.38
CA PHE A 131 16.15 -24.65 -2.36
C PHE A 131 16.72 -25.23 -3.65
N TRP A 132 16.27 -24.73 -4.81
CA TRP A 132 16.79 -25.14 -6.12
C TRP A 132 18.28 -24.84 -6.30
N ILE A 133 18.75 -23.67 -5.86
CA ILE A 133 20.17 -23.29 -5.93
C ILE A 133 21.03 -24.26 -5.12
N ILE A 134 20.62 -24.59 -3.89
CA ILE A 134 21.35 -25.53 -3.03
C ILE A 134 21.37 -26.92 -3.65
N PHE A 135 20.22 -27.39 -4.15
CA PHE A 135 20.10 -28.70 -4.79
C PHE A 135 20.98 -28.82 -6.03
N LEU A 136 20.95 -27.82 -6.93
CA LEU A 136 21.76 -27.79 -8.14
C LEU A 136 23.26 -27.72 -7.83
N THR A 137 23.65 -26.93 -6.82
CA THR A 137 25.03 -26.85 -6.35
C THR A 137 25.53 -28.22 -5.89
N ARG A 138 24.73 -28.93 -5.08
CA ARG A 138 25.08 -30.26 -4.58
C ARG A 138 25.15 -31.30 -5.71
N LYS A 139 24.22 -31.27 -6.66
CA LYS A 139 24.25 -32.16 -7.84
C LYS A 139 25.51 -31.92 -8.69
N LYS A 140 25.90 -30.66 -8.88
CA LYS A 140 27.12 -30.30 -9.61
C LYS A 140 28.38 -30.84 -8.91
N GLN A 141 28.50 -30.63 -7.60
CA GLN A 141 29.62 -31.15 -6.80
C GLN A 141 29.76 -32.68 -6.89
N LEU A 142 28.64 -33.42 -6.82
CA LEU A 142 28.64 -34.87 -6.97
C LEU A 142 29.10 -35.31 -8.37
N THR A 143 28.68 -34.57 -9.40
CA THR A 143 29.07 -34.86 -10.79
C THR A 143 30.57 -34.63 -10.98
N ASP A 144 31.10 -33.54 -10.42
CA ASP A 144 32.52 -33.20 -10.49
C ASP A 144 33.39 -34.19 -9.69
N ALA A 145 32.93 -34.65 -8.53
CA ALA A 145 33.60 -35.71 -7.77
C ALA A 145 33.63 -37.05 -8.53
N THR A 146 32.53 -37.40 -9.20
CA THR A 146 32.43 -38.62 -10.01
C THR A 146 33.32 -38.57 -11.27
N LYS A 147 33.54 -37.38 -11.85
CA LYS A 147 34.49 -37.20 -12.95
C LYS A 147 35.94 -37.30 -12.49
N ARG A 148 36.26 -36.76 -11.31
CA ARG A 148 37.62 -36.78 -10.75
C ARG A 148 38.08 -38.21 -10.45
N ASN A 149 37.24 -39.00 -9.77
CA ASN A 149 37.49 -40.43 -9.51
C ASN A 149 37.53 -41.35 -10.76
N ARG A 150 37.22 -40.83 -11.96
CA ARG A 150 37.31 -41.58 -13.22
C ARG A 150 38.56 -41.24 -14.04
N LEU A 151 39.31 -40.23 -13.63
CA LEU A 151 40.56 -39.80 -14.29
C LEU A 151 41.80 -40.28 -13.53
N ASP A 152 41.62 -40.78 -12.31
CA ASP A 152 42.61 -41.48 -11.49
C ASP A 152 42.44 -43.01 -11.65
#